data_AF-A0A0J7XNK9-F1
#
_entry.id   AF-A0A0J7XNK9-F1
#
_cell.length_a   1.000
_cell.length_b   1.000
_cell.length_c   1.000
_cell.angle_alpha   90.00
_cell.angle_beta   90.00
_cell.angle_gamma   90.00
#
_symmetry.space_group_name_H-M   'P 1'
#
loop_
_entity.id
_entity.type
_entity.pdbx_description
1 polymer ?
#
loop_
_entity_poly.entity_id
_entity_poly.type
_entity_poly.pdbx_seq_one_letter_code
_entity_poly.pdbx_strand_id
1 'polypeptide(L)'
;MKRYKEPQFQERIAAAARARTAVLEQLRDKPPVDEAAAAERAERRLAKEAAAREKRQNALLAAKEEKAAKKALALEAAAASAARQKPVLTEAERKAARDARYLARKNRA
;
A
#
# COMPACT_ATOMS: atom_id res chain seq x y z
N MET A 1 -6.81 50.78 -4.55
CA MET A 1 -7.07 49.36 -4.17
C MET A 1 -7.00 49.24 -2.65
N LYS A 2 -8.05 48.76 -1.98
CA LYS A 2 -7.99 48.49 -0.53
C LYS A 2 -7.11 47.25 -0.31
N ARG A 3 -5.98 47.42 0.38
CA ARG A 3 -5.11 46.30 0.78
C ARG A 3 -5.84 45.45 1.81
N TYR A 4 -5.73 44.13 1.69
CA TYR A 4 -6.24 43.20 2.68
C TYR A 4 -5.56 43.45 4.03
N LYS A 5 -6.35 43.50 5.10
CA LYS A 5 -5.87 43.64 6.47
C LYS A 5 -6.26 42.39 7.24
N GLU A 6 -5.26 41.75 7.84
CA GLU A 6 -5.50 40.56 8.66
C GLU A 6 -6.31 40.90 9.91
N PRO A 7 -7.33 40.09 10.25
CA PRO A 7 -8.13 40.32 11.43
C PRO A 7 -7.28 40.14 12.69
N GLN A 8 -7.44 41.05 13.64
CA GLN A 8 -6.77 40.98 14.93
C GLN A 8 -7.28 39.78 15.75
N PHE A 9 -6.54 39.37 16.79
CA PHE A 9 -6.88 38.20 17.60
C PHE A 9 -8.32 38.24 18.15
N GLN A 10 -8.75 39.40 18.65
CA GLN A 10 -10.11 39.60 19.16
C GLN A 10 -11.17 39.47 18.06
N GLU A 11 -10.89 39.96 16.85
CA GLU A 11 -11.78 39.84 15.70
C GLU A 11 -11.92 38.38 15.26
N ARG A 12 -10.84 37.61 15.33
CA ARG A 12 -10.86 36.16 15.06
C ARG A 12 -11.69 35.40 16.08
N ILE A 13 -11.58 35.72 17.38
CA ILE A 13 -12.41 35.12 18.43
C ILE A 13 -13.88 35.45 18.20
N ALA A 14 -14.20 36.72 17.94
CA ALA A 14 -15.57 37.16 17.68
C ALA A 14 -16.16 36.47 16.45
N ALA A 15 -15.39 36.32 15.36
CA ALA A 15 -15.83 35.60 14.17
C ALA A 15 -16.09 34.12 14.45
N ALA A 16 -15.23 33.45 15.23
CA ALA A 16 -15.43 32.06 15.62
C ALA A 16 -16.67 31.88 16.50
N ALA A 17 -16.92 32.80 17.44
CA ALA A 17 -18.13 32.78 18.28
C ALA A 17 -19.40 32.94 17.43
N ARG A 18 -19.43 33.92 16.51
CA ARG A 18 -20.55 34.15 15.59
C ARG A 18 -20.80 32.95 14.67
N ALA A 19 -19.73 32.33 14.15
CA ALA A 19 -19.87 31.14 13.33
C ALA A 19 -20.49 29.97 14.12
N ARG A 20 -20.07 29.77 15.37
CA ARG A 20 -20.66 28.76 16.25
C ARG A 20 -22.14 29.03 16.53
N THR A 21 -22.50 30.26 16.87
CA THR A 21 -23.90 30.60 17.14
C THR A 21 -24.75 30.43 15.89
N ALA A 22 -24.29 30.90 14.73
CA ALA A 22 -24.99 30.76 13.46
C ALA A 22 -25.23 29.28 13.09
N VAL A 23 -24.24 28.40 13.28
CA VAL A 23 -24.42 26.96 13.02
C VAL A 23 -25.41 26.34 14.01
N LEU A 24 -25.36 26.73 15.28
CA LEU A 24 -26.30 26.23 16.28
C LEU A 24 -27.73 26.70 16.01
N GLU A 25 -27.93 27.93 15.57
CA GLU A 25 -29.23 28.47 15.13
C GLU A 25 -29.72 27.71 13.90
N GLN A 26 -28.88 27.53 12.88
CA GLN A 26 -29.24 26.73 11.70
C GLN A 26 -29.61 25.29 12.02
N LEU A 27 -28.98 24.67 13.02
CA LEU A 27 -29.31 23.32 13.46
C LEU A 27 -30.59 23.28 14.30
N ARG A 28 -30.88 24.33 15.07
CA ARG A 28 -32.13 24.48 15.83
C ARG A 28 -33.33 24.70 14.91
N ASP A 29 -33.16 25.52 13.88
CA ASP A 29 -34.21 25.85 12.90
C ASP A 29 -34.36 24.80 11.82
N LYS A 30 -33.48 23.78 11.81
CA LYS A 30 -33.54 22.72 10.83
C LYS A 30 -34.83 21.91 11.03
N PRO A 31 -35.71 21.81 10.02
CA PRO A 31 -36.91 21.00 10.13
C PRO A 31 -36.52 19.54 10.39
N PRO A 32 -37.36 18.79 11.14
CA PRO A 32 -37.13 17.37 11.35
C PRO A 32 -36.99 16.68 9.99
N VAL A 33 -36.03 15.76 9.92
CA VAL A 33 -35.78 15.03 8.68
C VAL A 33 -37.00 14.16 8.40
N ASP A 34 -37.61 14.35 7.23
CA ASP A 34 -38.67 13.49 6.74
C ASP A 34 -38.22 12.02 6.76
N GLU A 35 -38.94 11.20 7.51
CA GLU A 35 -38.63 9.80 7.77
C GLU A 35 -38.62 8.99 6.46
N ALA A 36 -39.50 9.32 5.51
CA ALA A 36 -39.55 8.66 4.21
C ALA A 36 -38.28 8.94 3.40
N ALA A 37 -37.85 10.21 3.35
CA ALA A 37 -36.61 10.60 2.67
C ALA A 37 -35.34 10.09 3.39
N ALA A 38 -35.40 9.87 4.71
CA ALA A 38 -34.31 9.27 5.47
C ALA A 38 -34.18 7.77 5.19
N ALA A 39 -35.30 7.05 5.17
CA ALA A 39 -35.36 5.63 4.82
C ALA A 39 -34.86 5.39 3.39
N GLU A 40 -35.30 6.19 2.41
CA GLU A 40 -34.82 6.08 1.03
C GLU A 40 -33.30 6.29 0.92
N ARG A 41 -32.75 7.24 1.69
CA ARG A 41 -31.29 7.46 1.75
C ARG A 41 -30.56 6.30 2.41
N ALA A 42 -31.16 5.66 3.41
CA ALA A 42 -30.58 4.47 4.05
C ALA A 42 -30.54 3.29 3.07
N GLU A 43 -31.66 3.00 2.39
CA GLU A 43 -31.73 1.94 1.38
C GLU A 43 -30.72 2.14 0.24
N ARG A 44 -30.62 3.37 -0.28
CA ARG A 44 -29.62 3.72 -1.30
C ARG A 44 -28.18 3.53 -0.80
N ARG A 45 -27.90 3.75 0.49
CA ARG A 45 -26.57 3.50 1.07
C ARG A 45 -26.31 2.00 1.19
N LEU A 46 -27.29 1.22 1.67
CA LEU A 46 -27.17 -0.23 1.79
C LEU A 46 -26.94 -0.89 0.43
N ALA A 47 -27.67 -0.48 -0.62
CA ALA A 47 -27.48 -0.97 -1.98
C ALA A 47 -26.06 -0.66 -2.52
N LYS A 48 -25.56 0.55 -2.29
CA LYS A 48 -24.20 0.94 -2.68
C LYS A 48 -23.13 0.17 -1.90
N GLU A 49 -23.35 -0.06 -0.62
CA GLU A 49 -22.42 -0.80 0.23
C GLU A 49 -22.35 -2.28 -0.15
N ALA A 50 -23.49 -2.90 -0.46
CA ALA A 50 -23.55 -4.27 -0.98
C ALA A 50 -22.74 -4.40 -2.28
N ALA A 51 -22.98 -3.51 -3.26
CA ALA A 51 -22.23 -3.50 -4.52
C ALA A 51 -20.73 -3.23 -4.31
N ALA A 52 -20.35 -2.37 -3.36
CA ALA A 52 -18.96 -2.11 -3.02
C ALA A 52 -18.30 -3.30 -2.30
N ARG A 53 -19.05 -4.08 -1.52
CA ARG A 53 -18.55 -5.28 -0.83
C ARG A 53 -18.19 -6.38 -1.83
N GLU A 54 -19.06 -6.63 -2.81
CA GLU A 54 -18.80 -7.61 -3.88
C GLU A 54 -17.56 -7.24 -4.70
N LYS A 55 -17.45 -5.97 -5.12
CA LYS A 55 -16.27 -5.48 -5.84
C LYS A 55 -14.99 -5.65 -5.03
N ARG A 56 -15.03 -5.36 -3.72
CA ARG A 56 -13.89 -5.53 -2.82
C ARG A 56 -13.49 -7.00 -2.69
N GLN A 57 -14.44 -7.92 -2.59
CA GLN A 57 -14.14 -9.36 -2.52
C GLN A 57 -13.47 -9.85 -3.80
N ASN A 58 -13.99 -9.49 -4.96
CA ASN A 58 -13.39 -9.88 -6.25
C ASN A 58 -11.98 -9.31 -6.43
N ALA A 59 -11.76 -8.05 -6.06
CA ALA A 59 -10.43 -7.44 -6.10
C ALA A 59 -9.43 -8.12 -5.15
N LEU A 60 -9.88 -8.56 -3.97
CA LEU A 60 -9.05 -9.29 -3.02
C LEU A 60 -8.66 -10.68 -3.54
N LEU A 61 -9.57 -11.38 -4.23
CA LEU A 61 -9.27 -12.68 -4.85
C LEU A 61 -8.25 -12.52 -5.97
N ALA A 62 -8.46 -11.60 -6.90
CA ALA A 62 -7.51 -11.31 -7.98
C ALA A 62 -6.12 -10.92 -7.44
N ALA A 63 -6.07 -10.06 -6.42
CA ALA A 63 -4.80 -9.67 -5.81
C ALA A 63 -4.08 -10.83 -5.11
N LYS A 64 -4.80 -11.82 -4.57
CA LYS A 64 -4.21 -13.03 -3.99
C LYS A 64 -3.63 -13.93 -5.07
N GLU A 65 -4.35 -14.13 -6.16
CA GLU A 65 -3.90 -14.94 -7.31
C GLU A 65 -2.63 -14.34 -7.95
N GLU A 66 -2.62 -13.03 -8.20
CA GLU A 66 -1.43 -12.34 -8.72
C GLU A 66 -0.23 -12.47 -7.79
N LYS A 67 -0.44 -12.32 -6.48
CA LYS A 67 0.64 -12.49 -5.49
C LYS A 67 1.14 -13.93 -5.44
N ALA A 68 0.26 -14.92 -5.57
CA ALA A 68 0.65 -16.32 -5.62
C ALA A 68 1.49 -16.61 -6.88
N ALA A 69 1.05 -16.13 -8.05
CA ALA A 69 1.79 -16.27 -9.30
C ALA A 69 3.18 -15.60 -9.23
N LYS A 70 3.26 -14.37 -8.72
CA LYS A 70 4.54 -13.66 -8.54
C LYS A 70 5.48 -14.38 -7.58
N LYS A 71 4.95 -14.96 -6.49
CA LYS A 71 5.75 -15.76 -5.55
C LYS A 71 6.27 -17.04 -6.20
N ALA A 72 5.44 -17.75 -6.97
CA ALA A 72 5.87 -18.95 -7.69
C ALA A 72 7.03 -18.63 -8.65
N LEU A 73 6.89 -17.58 -9.48
CA LEU A 73 7.94 -17.13 -10.39
C LEU A 73 9.22 -16.71 -9.65
N ALA A 74 9.09 -16.03 -8.51
CA ALA A 74 10.25 -15.65 -7.70
C ALA A 74 10.99 -16.86 -7.12
N LEU A 75 10.25 -17.88 -6.67
CA LEU A 75 10.84 -19.12 -6.16
C LEU A 75 11.54 -19.92 -7.27
N GLU A 76 10.94 -20.01 -8.46
CA GLU A 76 11.56 -20.66 -9.62
C GLU A 76 12.83 -19.92 -10.06
N ALA A 77 12.80 -18.59 -10.11
CA ALA A 77 13.98 -17.77 -10.43
C ALA A 77 15.08 -17.94 -9.38
N ALA A 78 14.72 -17.98 -8.09
CA ALA A 78 15.66 -18.23 -7.01
C ALA A 78 16.30 -19.63 -7.13
N ALA A 79 15.50 -20.67 -7.38
CA ALA A 79 16.00 -22.03 -7.56
C ALA A 79 16.92 -22.16 -8.79
N ALA A 80 16.54 -21.54 -9.91
CA ALA A 80 17.38 -21.50 -11.11
C ALA A 80 18.69 -20.74 -10.87
N SER A 81 18.67 -19.66 -10.07
CA SER A 81 19.88 -18.92 -9.71
C SER A 81 20.80 -19.75 -8.80
N ALA A 82 20.25 -20.47 -7.82
CA ALA A 82 21.00 -21.34 -6.93
C ALA A 82 21.65 -22.51 -7.67
N ALA A 83 20.94 -23.12 -8.62
CA ALA A 83 21.48 -24.18 -9.48
C ALA A 83 22.62 -23.69 -10.42
N ARG A 84 22.64 -22.40 -10.77
CA ARG A 84 23.70 -21.79 -11.59
C ARG A 84 24.95 -21.39 -10.80
N GLN A 85 24.87 -21.32 -9.47
CA GLN A 85 26.05 -21.06 -8.65
C GLN A 85 26.95 -22.29 -8.67
N LYS A 86 28.07 -22.21 -9.40
CA LYS A 86 29.08 -23.26 -9.40
C LYS A 86 29.66 -23.40 -8.00
N PRO A 87 29.85 -24.62 -7.48
CA PRO A 87 30.47 -24.82 -6.18
C PRO A 87 31.86 -24.18 -6.20
N VAL A 88 32.07 -23.26 -5.26
CA VAL A 88 33.35 -22.58 -5.09
C VAL A 88 34.30 -23.59 -4.45
N LEU A 89 35.30 -24.05 -5.20
CA LEU A 89 36.34 -24.94 -4.65
C LEU A 89 36.98 -24.30 -3.42
N THR A 90 37.11 -25.10 -2.37
CA THR A 90 37.79 -24.74 -1.13
C THR A 90 39.27 -24.45 -1.39
N GLU A 91 39.94 -23.72 -0.49
CA GLU A 91 41.36 -23.39 -0.65
C GLU A 91 42.25 -24.64 -0.73
N ALA A 92 41.87 -25.69 -0.01
CA ALA A 92 42.55 -26.99 -0.03
C ALA A 92 42.46 -27.65 -1.42
N GLU A 93 41.28 -27.70 -2.03
CA GLU A 93 41.08 -28.26 -3.36
C GLU A 93 41.78 -27.45 -4.44
N ARG A 94 41.79 -26.11 -4.32
CA ARG A 94 42.55 -25.23 -5.22
C ARG A 94 44.05 -25.43 -5.11
N LYS A 95 44.56 -25.73 -3.91
CA LYS A 95 45.98 -26.04 -3.70
C LYS A 95 46.32 -27.40 -4.31
N ALA A 96 45.52 -28.43 -4.03
CA ALA A 96 45.69 -29.76 -4.61
C ALA A 96 45.68 -29.73 -6.15
N ALA A 97 44.76 -28.97 -6.76
CA ALA A 97 44.72 -28.78 -8.21
C ALA A 97 45.97 -28.07 -8.76
N ARG A 98 46.53 -27.10 -8.02
CA ARG A 98 47.79 -26.45 -8.40
C ARG A 98 48.98 -27.40 -8.29
N ASP A 99 49.08 -28.15 -7.20
CA ASP A 99 50.16 -29.10 -6.96
C ASP A 99 50.13 -30.23 -8.02
N ALA A 100 48.95 -30.73 -8.38
CA ALA A 100 48.78 -31.69 -9.47
C ALA A 100 49.23 -31.13 -10.83
N ARG A 101 48.92 -29.87 -11.15
CA ARG A 101 49.40 -29.19 -12.36
C ARG A 101 50.92 -28.99 -12.35
N TYR A 102 51.49 -28.66 -11.18
CA TYR A 102 52.93 -28.49 -11.03
C TYR A 102 53.67 -29.82 -11.22
N LEU A 103 53.18 -30.91 -10.62
CA LEU A 103 53.70 -32.26 -10.82
C LEU A 103 53.57 -32.70 -12.28
N ALA A 104 52.43 -32.49 -12.93
CA ALA A 104 52.24 -32.83 -14.34
C ALA A 104 53.20 -32.04 -15.26
N ARG A 105 53.48 -30.77 -14.94
CA ARG A 105 54.49 -29.98 -15.65
C ARG A 105 55.90 -30.50 -15.40
N LYS A 106 56.24 -30.81 -14.15
CA LYS A 106 57.56 -31.32 -13.76
C LYS A 106 57.84 -32.70 -14.38
N ASN A 107 56.83 -33.56 -14.50
CA ASN A 107 56.95 -34.87 -15.13
C ASN A 107 57.04 -34.79 -16.67
N ARG A 108 56.82 -33.60 -17.25
CA ARG A 108 56.92 -33.33 -18.69
C ARG A 108 58.24 -32.65 -19.06
N ALA A 109 59.02 -32.23 -18.07
CA ALA A 109 60.35 -31.64 -18.20
C ALA A 109 61.39 -32.68 -17.81
#